data_AF-A0AAX6HP90-F1
#
_entry.id   AF-A0AAX6HP90-F1
#
_cell.length_a   1.000
_cell.length_b   1.000
_cell.length_c   1.000
_cell.angle_alpha   90.00
_cell.angle_beta   90.00
_cell.angle_gamma   90.00
#
_symmetry.space_group_name_H-M   'P 1'
#
loop_
_entity.id
_entity.type
_entity.pdbx_description
1 polymer ?
#
loop_
_entity_poly.entity_id
_entity_poly.type
_entity_poly.pdbx_seq_one_letter_code
_entity_poly.pdbx_strand_id
1 'polypeptide(L)'
;MSTLEEYGTNLTILAEEEKLDPVAGRHAQIEHVTQIFGRRTKNNPCLIREPCVGKTAIAEGLAQRIAKGDVPETIEGKKVITLDMGLLVPGIKYRREFEERLRS
;
A
#
# COMPACT_ATOMS: atom_id res chain seq x y z
N MET A 1 7.66 -18.33 -4.77
CA MET A 1 7.16 -17.20 -3.97
C MET A 1 7.59 -15.95 -4.69
N SER A 2 6.67 -15.03 -4.95
CA SER A 2 7.04 -13.79 -5.63
C SER A 2 7.88 -12.92 -4.68
N THR A 3 8.85 -12.17 -5.17
CA THR A 3 9.66 -11.22 -4.38
C THR A 3 8.77 -10.33 -3.49
N LEU A 4 7.59 -9.96 -4.00
CA LEU A 4 6.61 -9.16 -3.28
C LEU A 4 6.02 -9.82 -2.03
N GLU A 5 5.92 -11.16 -1.99
CA GLU A 5 5.45 -11.92 -0.82
C GLU A 5 6.54 -12.07 0.24
N GLU A 6 7.82 -12.04 -0.17
CA GLU A 6 8.96 -12.17 0.74
C GLU A 6 9.27 -10.85 1.46
N TYR A 7 9.12 -9.71 0.76
CA TYR A 7 9.50 -8.39 1.26
C TYR A 7 8.33 -7.46 1.52
N GLY A 8 7.10 -7.93 1.31
CA GLY A 8 5.90 -7.13 1.45
C GLY A 8 4.80 -7.77 2.28
N THR A 9 3.90 -6.95 2.80
CA THR A 9 2.70 -7.41 3.51
C THR A 9 1.46 -7.02 2.74
N ASN A 10 0.60 -8.00 2.44
CA ASN A 10 -0.64 -7.76 1.72
C ASN A 10 -1.74 -7.29 2.69
N LEU A 11 -1.96 -5.97 2.72
CA LEU A 11 -2.99 -5.36 3.56
C LEU A 11 -4.40 -5.72 3.09
N THR A 12 -4.62 -5.98 1.81
CA THR A 12 -5.95 -6.38 1.31
C THR A 12 -6.35 -7.74 1.86
N ILE A 13 -5.44 -8.71 1.91
CA ILE A 13 -5.72 -10.01 2.54
C ILE A 13 -5.99 -9.83 4.04
N LEU A 14 -5.18 -9.02 4.73
CA LEU A 14 -5.41 -8.75 6.15
C LEU A 14 -6.76 -8.07 6.40
N ALA A 15 -7.21 -7.22 5.47
CA ALA A 15 -8.54 -6.61 5.52
C ALA A 15 -9.67 -7.63 5.30
N GLU A 16 -9.52 -8.53 4.33
CA GLU A 16 -10.47 -9.62 4.04
C GLU A 16 -10.58 -10.60 5.22
N GLU A 17 -9.47 -10.84 5.92
CA GLU A 17 -9.40 -11.68 7.12
C GLU A 17 -9.79 -10.96 8.42
N GLU A 18 -10.26 -9.71 8.34
CA GLU A 18 -10.62 -8.86 9.49
C GLU A 18 -9.48 -8.67 10.53
N LYS A 19 -8.22 -8.75 10.09
CA LYS A 19 -7.03 -8.58 10.94
C LYS A 19 -6.55 -7.13 11.05
N LEU A 20 -7.13 -6.22 10.27
CA LEU A 20 -6.83 -4.78 10.35
C LEU A 20 -7.82 -4.06 11.24
N ASP A 21 -7.31 -3.22 12.14
CA ASP A 21 -8.13 -2.36 12.99
C ASP A 21 -9.00 -1.40 12.15
N PRO A 22 -10.25 -1.12 12.55
CA PRO A 22 -11.12 -0.22 11.82
C PRO A 22 -10.56 1.20 11.79
N VAL A 23 -10.40 1.77 10.60
CA VAL A 23 -9.84 3.12 10.44
C VAL A 23 -10.91 4.20 10.66
N ALA A 24 -10.80 4.95 11.75
CA ALA A 24 -11.70 6.05 12.09
C ALA A 24 -11.11 7.44 11.72
N GLY A 25 -11.97 8.37 11.30
CA GLY A 25 -11.61 9.79 11.13
C GLY A 25 -10.71 10.12 9.93
N ARG A 26 -10.51 9.18 9.00
CA ARG A 26 -9.65 9.34 7.80
C ARG A 26 -10.39 9.26 6.47
N HIS A 27 -11.72 9.32 6.48
CA HIS A 27 -12.55 9.13 5.29
C HIS A 27 -12.19 10.07 4.14
N ALA A 28 -12.01 11.37 4.42
CA ALA A 28 -11.66 12.35 3.38
C ALA A 28 -10.28 12.07 2.73
N GLN A 29 -9.29 11.62 3.51
CA GLN A 29 -7.97 11.28 3.00
C GLN A 29 -8.00 10.01 2.16
N ILE A 30 -8.70 8.97 2.64
CA ILE A 30 -8.85 7.70 1.92
C ILE A 30 -9.60 7.94 0.61
N GLU A 31 -10.67 8.73 0.64
CA GLU A 31 -11.43 9.14 -0.55
C GLU A 31 -10.54 9.87 -1.56
N HIS A 32 -9.76 10.85 -1.11
CA HIS A 32 -8.86 11.57 -2.00
C HIS A 32 -7.78 10.66 -2.62
N VAL A 33 -7.21 9.74 -1.84
CA VAL A 33 -6.25 8.74 -2.35
C VAL A 33 -6.90 7.83 -3.39
N THR A 34 -8.12 7.36 -3.12
CA THR A 34 -8.92 6.54 -4.04
C THR A 34 -9.13 7.26 -5.38
N GLN A 35 -9.51 8.53 -5.33
CA GLN A 35 -9.67 9.37 -6.53
C GLN A 35 -8.36 9.57 -7.30
N ILE A 36 -7.22 9.70 -6.62
CA ILE A 36 -5.91 9.82 -7.28
C ILE A 36 -5.58 8.55 -8.05
N PHE A 37 -5.80 7.37 -7.46
CA PHE A 37 -5.53 6.10 -8.15
C PHE A 37 -6.41 5.88 -9.39
N GLY A 38 -7.64 6.41 -9.39
CA GLY A 38 -8.54 6.36 -10.56
C GLY A 38 -8.15 7.26 -11.74
N ARG A 39 -7.10 8.09 -11.62
CA ARG A 39 -6.66 9.01 -12.68
C ARG A 39 -5.89 8.26 -13.77
N ARG A 40 -6.00 8.73 -15.02
CA ARG A 40 -5.17 8.24 -16.15
C ARG A 40 -3.70 8.65 -16.03
N THR A 41 -3.43 9.81 -15.44
CA THR A 41 -2.08 10.36 -15.28
C THR A 41 -1.91 10.89 -13.85
N LYS A 42 -0.67 10.87 -13.34
CA LYS A 42 -0.34 11.27 -11.96
C LYS A 42 -1.20 10.52 -10.92
N ASN A 43 -1.32 9.21 -11.09
CA ASN A 43 -2.08 8.30 -10.24
C ASN A 43 -1.29 7.74 -9.04
N ASN A 44 -0.16 8.37 -8.72
CA ASN A 44 0.72 7.96 -7.62
C ASN A 44 0.57 8.98 -6.48
N PRO A 45 -0.28 8.71 -5.47
CA PRO A 45 -0.46 9.60 -4.34
C PRO A 45 0.80 9.61 -3.46
N CYS A 46 1.19 10.79 -2.98
CA CYS A 46 2.28 10.95 -2.01
C CYS A 46 1.75 11.63 -0.75
N LEU A 47 1.80 10.92 0.38
CA LEU A 47 1.28 11.40 1.66
C LEU A 47 2.34 12.24 2.39
N ILE A 48 2.21 13.57 2.33
CA ILE A 48 3.16 14.52 2.91
C ILE A 48 2.61 15.08 4.22
N ARG A 49 3.20 14.67 5.35
CA ARG A 49 2.99 15.17 6.73
C ARG A 49 4.17 14.72 7.61
N GLU A 50 4.21 15.18 8.85
CA GLU A 50 5.14 14.69 9.88
C GLU A 50 5.09 13.17 10.05
N PRO A 51 6.20 12.53 10.48
CA PRO A 51 6.18 11.11 10.86
C PRO A 51 5.19 10.86 12.01
N CYS A 52 4.74 9.61 12.16
CA CYS A 52 3.86 9.18 13.25
C CYS A 52 2.42 9.76 13.27
N VAL A 53 2.00 10.54 12.27
CA VAL A 53 0.62 11.08 12.20
C VAL A 53 -0.43 10.07 11.71
N GLY A 54 -0.08 8.79 11.60
CA GLY A 54 -0.98 7.72 11.11
C GLY A 54 -1.17 7.71 9.59
N LYS A 55 -0.10 7.90 8.81
CA LYS A 55 -0.17 7.76 7.34
C LYS A 55 -0.49 6.32 6.91
N THR A 56 0.01 5.34 7.67
CA THR A 56 -0.25 3.91 7.45
C THR A 56 -1.74 3.58 7.49
N ALA A 57 -2.49 4.22 8.41
CA ALA A 57 -3.93 4.06 8.51
C ALA A 57 -4.69 4.43 7.23
N ILE A 58 -4.14 5.33 6.39
CA ILE A 58 -4.74 5.64 5.08
C ILE A 58 -4.60 4.45 4.11
N ALA A 59 -3.47 3.76 4.13
CA ALA A 59 -3.24 2.57 3.31
C ALA A 59 -4.09 1.37 3.80
N GLU A 60 -4.18 1.19 5.11
CA GLU A 60 -5.05 0.17 5.73
C GLU A 60 -6.53 0.43 5.42
N GLY A 61 -6.97 1.70 5.53
CA GLY A 61 -8.34 2.08 5.20
C GLY A 61 -8.67 1.93 3.71
N LEU A 62 -7.69 2.18 2.82
CA LEU A 62 -7.83 1.87 1.40
C LEU A 62 -7.97 0.36 1.16
N ALA A 63 -7.16 -0.47 1.84
CA ALA A 63 -7.25 -1.92 1.74
C ALA A 63 -8.61 -2.45 2.21
N GLN A 64 -9.12 -1.92 3.34
CA GLN A 64 -10.47 -2.23 3.84
C GLN A 64 -11.57 -1.86 2.85
N ARG A 65 -11.45 -0.72 2.16
CA ARG A 65 -12.41 -0.33 1.12
C ARG A 65 -12.38 -1.25 -0.09
N ILE A 66 -11.18 -1.61 -0.56
CA ILE A 66 -11.04 -2.53 -1.69
C ILE A 66 -11.61 -3.91 -1.33
N ALA A 67 -11.32 -4.44 -0.14
CA ALA A 67 -11.87 -5.71 0.34
C ALA A 67 -13.41 -5.71 0.41
N LYS A 68 -14.02 -4.55 0.71
CA LYS A 68 -15.48 -4.36 0.75
C LYS A 68 -16.12 -4.06 -0.60
N GLY A 69 -15.33 -3.85 -1.65
CA GLY A 69 -15.82 -3.35 -2.95
C GLY A 69 -16.29 -1.88 -2.92
N ASP A 70 -15.95 -1.10 -1.87
CA ASP A 70 -16.28 0.33 -1.76
C ASP A 70 -15.21 1.20 -2.46
N VAL A 71 -14.98 0.93 -3.75
CA VAL A 71 -14.01 1.64 -4.59
C VAL A 71 -14.47 1.70 -6.06
N PRO A 72 -13.95 2.64 -6.87
CA PRO A 72 -14.21 2.64 -8.31
C PRO A 72 -13.67 1.38 -9.00
N GLU A 73 -14.33 0.96 -10.09
CA GLU A 73 -13.93 -0.19 -10.92
C GLU A 73 -12.45 -0.19 -11.32
N THR A 74 -11.84 1.00 -11.48
CA THR A 74 -10.42 1.14 -11.84
C THR A 74 -9.46 0.49 -10.85
N ILE A 75 -9.85 0.40 -9.57
CA ILE A 75 -9.04 -0.17 -8.50
C ILE A 75 -9.73 -1.32 -7.76
N GLU A 76 -10.91 -1.72 -8.22
CA GLU A 76 -11.61 -2.88 -7.71
C GLU A 76 -10.79 -4.16 -7.93
N GLY A 77 -10.78 -5.06 -6.95
CA GLY A 77 -10.00 -6.30 -6.97
C GLY A 77 -8.47 -6.11 -7.00
N LYS A 78 -7.95 -4.89 -6.86
CA LYS A 78 -6.51 -4.64 -6.73
C LYS A 78 -6.02 -4.98 -5.31
N LYS A 79 -4.71 -5.20 -5.18
CA LYS A 79 -4.08 -5.53 -3.89
C LYS A 79 -3.28 -4.33 -3.39
N VAL A 80 -3.43 -4.01 -2.10
CA VAL A 80 -2.60 -3.04 -1.38
C VAL A 80 -1.51 -3.83 -0.66
N ILE A 81 -0.27 -3.58 -1.08
CA ILE A 81 0.90 -4.28 -0.53
C ILE A 81 1.86 -3.23 0.00
N THR A 82 2.22 -3.34 1.28
CA THR A 82 3.31 -2.55 1.85
C THR A 82 4.63 -3.21 1.50
N LEU A 83 5.67 -2.41 1.29
CA LEU A 83 7.02 -2.89 1.01
C LEU A 83 7.92 -2.47 2.18
N ASP A 84 8.60 -3.43 2.79
CA ASP A 84 9.58 -3.13 3.83
C ASP A 84 10.97 -2.94 3.21
N MET A 85 11.37 -1.68 3.10
CA MET A 85 12.71 -1.32 2.62
C MET A 85 13.82 -1.84 3.54
N GLY A 86 13.53 -2.02 4.83
CA GLY A 86 14.46 -2.59 5.81
C GLY A 86 14.73 -4.08 5.60
N LEU A 87 13.84 -4.81 4.93
CA LEU A 87 14.07 -6.21 4.52
C LEU A 87 14.76 -6.32 3.16
N LEU A 88 14.65 -5.29 2.31
CA LEU A 88 15.28 -5.27 0.99
C LEU A 88 16.79 -4.98 1.03
N VAL A 89 17.22 -4.13 1.95
CA VAL A 89 18.60 -3.61 2.05
C VAL A 89 19.62 -4.59 2.68
N PRO A 90 19.28 -5.47 3.65
CA PRO A 90 20.26 -6.34 4.31
C PRO A 90 21.00 -7.27 3.33
N GLY A 91 22.32 -7.32 3.50
CA GLY A 91 23.23 -8.18 2.72
C GLY A 91 23.69 -7.61 1.39
N ILE A 92 23.22 -6.43 1.00
CA ILE A 92 23.61 -5.80 -0.27
C ILE A 92 24.87 -4.96 -0.05
N LYS A 93 25.97 -5.35 -0.69
CA LYS A 93 27.23 -4.60 -0.64
C LYS A 93 27.34 -3.61 -1.79
N TYR A 94 26.63 -3.85 -2.89
CA TYR A 94 26.72 -3.04 -4.09
C TYR A 94 25.34 -2.55 -4.57
N ARG A 95 25.26 -1.28 -4.97
CA ARG A 95 24.05 -0.66 -5.53
C ARG A 95 23.40 -1.47 -6.66
N ARG A 96 24.20 -2.17 -7.47
CA ARG A 96 23.70 -3.02 -8.57
C ARG A 96 22.87 -4.21 -8.06
N GLU A 97 23.27 -4.86 -6.96
CA GLU A 97 22.54 -5.99 -6.37
C GLU A 97 21.17 -5.52 -5.80
N PHE A 98 21.10 -4.26 -5.32
CA PHE A 98 19.84 -3.64 -4.89
C PHE A 98 18.91 -3.36 -6.06
N GLU A 99 19.45 -2.81 -7.16
CA GLU A 99 18.67 -2.56 -8.37
C GLU A 99 18.18 -3.88 -9.02
N GLU A 100 18.95 -4.97 -8.93
CA GLU A 100 18.54 -6.30 -9.41
C GLU A 100 17.38 -6.86 -8.58
N ARG A 101 17.45 -6.79 -7.24
CA ARG A 101 16.35 -7.21 -6.35
C ARG A 101 15.07 -6.38 -6.51
N LEU A 102 15.17 -5.10 -6.84
CA LEU A 102 14.01 -4.25 -7.10
C LEU A 102 13.31 -4.57 -8.44
N ARG A 103 14.01 -5.21 -9.38
CA ARG A 103 13.44 -5.56 -10.70
C ARG A 103 12.81 -6.94 -10.74
N SER A 104 13.26 -7.87 -9.90
CA SER A 104 12.83 -9.28 -9.83
C SER A 104 11.51 -9.45 -9.09
#